data_AF-A0A353C600-F1
#
_entry.id   AF-A0A353C600-F1
#
_cell.length_a   1.000
_cell.length_b   1.000
_cell.length_c   1.000
_cell.angle_alpha   90.00
_cell.angle_beta   90.00
_cell.angle_gamma   90.00
#
_symmetry.space_group_name_H-M   'P 1'
#
loop_
_entity.id
_entity.type
_entity.pdbx_description
1 polymer ?
#
loop_
_entity_poly.entity_id
_entity_poly.type
_entity_poly.pdbx_seq_one_letter_code
_entity_poly.pdbx_strand_id
1 'polypeptide(L)' 'MKFSFIWVGKTRNENLRALQNDYLQRLSHFVKTSVTELKDGGSERPAEIEGKRILQTLNQKSLVVLLDVGGRTVT' A
#
# COMPACT_ATOMS: atom_id res chain seq x y z
N MET A 1 13.78 7.38 -8.68
CA MET A 1 13.16 6.92 -7.41
C MET A 1 11.91 6.10 -7.72
N LYS A 2 11.49 5.19 -6.84
CA LYS A 2 10.31 4.34 -7.04
C LYS A 2 9.43 4.38 -5.79
N PHE A 3 8.14 4.64 -5.96
CA PHE A 3 7.14 4.51 -4.90
C PHE A 3 6.36 3.22 -5.09
N SER A 4 6.29 2.43 -4.03
CA SER A 4 5.54 1.18 -3.99
C SER A 4 4.49 1.31 -2.88
N PHE A 5 3.22 1.34 -3.26
CA PHE A 5 2.10 1.35 -2.34
C PHE A 5 1.64 -0.09 -2.15
N ILE A 6 1.59 -0.54 -0.91
CA ILE A 6 1.15 -1.88 -0.52
C ILE A 6 0.03 -1.69 0.48
N TRP A 7 -1.15 -2.22 0.20
CA TRP A 7 -2.27 -2.22 1.13
C TRP A 7 -3.03 -3.53 1.09
N VAL A 8 -3.72 -3.81 2.19
CA VAL A 8 -4.54 -5.01 2.34
C VAL A 8 -5.96 -4.70 1.90
N GLY A 9 -6.57 -5.63 1.16
CA GLY A 9 -7.93 -5.51 0.67
C GLY A 9 -8.01 -4.84 -0.70
N LYS A 10 -9.11 -5.13 -1.41
CA LYS A 10 -9.39 -4.52 -2.72
C LYS A 10 -10.19 -3.24 -2.56
N THR A 11 -9.84 -2.21 -3.32
CA THR A 11 -10.67 -0.99 -3.44
C THR A 11 -11.96 -1.35 -4.19
N ARG A 12 -13.04 -1.64 -3.45
CA ARG A 12 -14.34 -2.05 -4.00
C ARG A 12 -15.17 -0.88 -4.56
N ASN A 13 -14.92 0.34 -4.07
CA ASN A 13 -15.65 1.52 -4.52
C ASN A 13 -15.03 2.08 -5.82
N GLU A 14 -15.86 2.21 -6.85
CA GLU A 14 -15.43 2.70 -8.17
C GLU A 14 -14.94 4.16 -8.13
N ASN A 15 -15.61 5.02 -7.36
CA ASN A 15 -15.22 6.43 -7.23
C ASN A 15 -13.84 6.57 -6.58
N LEU A 16 -13.55 5.75 -5.55
CA LEU A 16 -12.23 5.75 -4.89
C LEU A 16 -11.14 5.23 -5.82
N ARG A 17 -11.46 4.23 -6.66
CA ARG A 17 -10.53 3.71 -7.66
C ARG A 17 -10.24 4.73 -8.75
N ALA A 18 -11.24 5.44 -9.23
CA ALA A 18 -11.07 6.52 -10.21
C ALA A 18 -10.16 7.63 -9.65
N LEU A 19 -10.43 8.06 -8.41
CA LEU A 19 -9.60 9.04 -7.70
C LEU A 19 -8.14 8.57 -7.56
N GLN A 20 -7.95 7.34 -7.09
CA GLN A 20 -6.64 6.73 -6.95
C GLN A 20 -5.86 6.75 -8.27
N ASN A 21 -6.50 6.33 -9.37
CA ASN A 21 -5.86 6.28 -10.69
C ASN A 21 -5.47 7.67 -11.19
N ASP A 22 -6.31 8.68 -11.00
CA ASP A 22 -6.00 10.07 -11.41
C ASP A 22 -4.76 10.59 -10.67
N TYR A 23 -4.67 10.41 -9.35
CA TYR A 23 -3.49 10.82 -8.58
C TYR A 23 -2.24 10.04 -8.96
N LEU A 24 -2.34 8.72 -9.17
CA LEU A 24 -1.20 7.91 -9.58
C LEU A 24 -0.69 8.29 -10.97
N GLN A 25 -1.59 8.63 -11.90
CA GLN A 25 -1.21 9.10 -13.23
C GLN A 25 -0.44 10.41 -13.14
N ARG A 26 -0.92 11.37 -12.33
CA ARG A 26 -0.20 12.64 -12.10
C ARG A 26 1.17 12.41 -11.46
N LEU A 27 1.28 11.51 -10.49
CA LEU A 27 2.54 11.14 -9.83
C LEU A 27 3.52 10.43 -10.77
N SER A 28 3.01 9.66 -11.74
CA SER A 28 3.82 8.86 -12.66
C SER A 28 4.77 9.69 -13.52
N HIS A 29 4.47 10.98 -13.74
CA HIS A 29 5.35 11.92 -14.43
C HIS A 29 6.67 12.19 -13.68
N PHE A 30 6.68 12.03 -12.35
CA PHE A 30 7.83 12.35 -11.50
C PHE A 30 8.53 11.09 -10.97
N VAL A 31 7.76 10.05 -10.68
CA VAL A 31 8.27 8.84 -10.01
C VAL A 31 7.60 7.60 -10.56
N LYS A 32 8.34 6.49 -10.64
CA LYS A 32 7.74 5.20 -10.99
C LYS A 32 6.87 4.72 -9.83
N THR A 33 5.57 4.65 -10.05
CA THR A 33 4.58 4.19 -9.07
C THR A 33 4.24 2.71 -9.30
N SER A 34 4.14 1.94 -8.23
CA SER A 34 3.69 0.55 -8.23
C SER A 34 2.65 0.39 -7.13
N VAL A 35 1.50 -0.21 -7.45
CA VAL A 35 0.46 -0.53 -6.46
C VAL A 35 0.37 -2.04 -6.33
N THR A 36 0.35 -2.54 -5.11
CA THR A 36 0.16 -3.97 -4.82
C THR A 36 -0.96 -4.14 -3.81
N GLU A 37 -2.10 -4.62 -4.31
CA GLU A 37 -3.24 -4.99 -3.47
C GLU A 37 -3.03 -6.42 -2.96
N LEU A 38 -2.88 -6.58 -1.64
CA LEU A 38 -2.78 -7.90 -1.02
C LEU A 38 -4.18 -8.41 -0.67
N LYS A 39 -4.41 -9.71 -0.88
CA LYS A 39 -5.65 -10.35 -0.44
C LYS A 39 -5.74 -10.29 1.08
N ASP A 40 -6.96 -10.04 1.54
CA ASP A 40 -7.33 -10.02 2.95
C ASP A 40 -7.04 -11.37 3.64
N GLY A 41 -6.76 -11.33 4.94
CA GLY A 41 -6.33 -12.45 5.75
C GLY A 41 -7.45 -13.39 6.22
N GLY A 42 -8.71 -13.21 5.83
CA GLY A 42 -9.79 -14.07 6.32
C GLY A 42 -9.96 -14.06 7.85
N SER A 43 -10.60 -15.09 8.42
CA SER A 43 -11.10 -15.09 9.81
C SER A 43 -10.14 -15.61 10.89
N GLU A 44 -9.08 -16.35 10.55
CA GLU A 44 -8.08 -16.80 11.54
C GLU A 44 -6.81 -15.94 11.47
N ARG A 45 -6.59 -15.12 12.51
CA ARG A 45 -5.41 -14.25 12.70
C ARG A 45 -5.05 -13.40 11.48
N PRO A 46 -5.97 -12.53 11.00
CA PRO A 46 -5.78 -11.73 9.79
C PRO A 46 -4.49 -10.90 9.83
N ALA A 47 -4.19 -10.26 10.96
CA ALA A 47 -3.03 -9.38 11.13
C ALA A 47 -1.67 -10.09 10.94
N GLU A 48 -1.50 -11.32 11.44
CA GLU A 48 -0.23 -12.06 11.29
C GLU A 48 0.00 -12.53 9.85
N ILE A 49 -1.08 -12.96 9.18
CA ILE A 49 -1.03 -13.44 7.79
C ILE A 49 -0.77 -12.27 6.85
N GLU A 50 -1.45 -11.14 7.07
CA GLU A 50 -1.25 -9.91 6.31
C GLU A 50 0.16 -9.35 6.52
N GLY A 51 0.62 -9.29 7.76
CA GLY A 51 1.98 -8.85 8.09
C GLY A 51 3.04 -9.67 7.35
N LYS A 52 2.91 -11.00 7.33
CA LYS A 52 3.82 -11.87 6.57
C LYS A 52 3.78 -11.59 5.07
N ARG A 53 2.59 -11.39 4.47
CA ARG A 53 2.45 -11.07 3.04
C ARG A 53 3.06 -9.72 2.68
N ILE A 54 2.89 -8.71 3.54
CA ILE A 54 3.51 -7.39 3.37
C ILE A 54 5.03 -7.56 3.41
N LEU A 55 5.57 -8.22 4.44
CA LEU A 55 7.01 -8.45 4.59
C LEU A 55 7.63 -9.23 3.42
N GLN A 56 6.92 -10.20 2.84
CA GLN A 56 7.37 -10.93 1.65
C GLN A 56 7.44 -10.07 0.39
N THR A 57 6.60 -9.04 0.30
CA THR A 57 6.54 -8.13 -0.85
C THR A 57 7.56 -7.00 -0.75
N LEU A 58 8.02 -6.70 0.46
CA LEU A 58 8.98 -5.63 0.72
C LEU A 58 10.40 -6.01 0.28
N ASN A 59 11.09 -5.07 -0.37
CA ASN A 59 12.51 -5.19 -0.65
C ASN A 59 13.31 -4.60 0.53
N GLN A 60 14.18 -5.41 1.14
CA GLN A 60 14.96 -5.07 2.34
C GLN A 60 15.86 -3.83 2.21
N LYS A 61 16.16 -3.37 0.98
CA LYS A 61 16.96 -2.15 0.74
C LYS A 61 16.13 -0.87 0.58
N SER A 62 14.81 -0.96 0.70
CA SER A 62 13.90 0.18 0.48
C SER A 62 13.61 0.91 1.78
N LEU A 63 13.39 2.22 1.71
CA LEU A 63 12.81 2.98 2.82
C LEU A 63 11.34 2.58 2.97
N VAL A 64 10.98 1.99 4.10
CA VAL A 64 9.61 1.55 4.41
C VAL A 64 8.95 2.57 5.33
N VAL A 65 7.77 3.05 4.93
CA VAL A 65 6.93 3.93 5.74
C VAL A 65 5.65 3.19 6.06
N LEU A 66 5.41 2.94 7.35
CA LEU A 66 4.18 2.34 7.84
C LEU A 66 3.21 3.45 8.26
N LEU A 67 1.97 3.37 7.78
CA LEU A 67 0.89 4.24 8.23
C LEU A 67 0.21 3.59 9.43
N ASP A 68 0.41 4.18 10.61
CA ASP A 68 -0.16 3.71 11.87
C ASP A 68 -0.74 4.90 12.65
N VAL A 69 -1.87 4.70 13.33
CA VAL A 69 -2.52 5.72 14.16
C VAL A 69 -1.66 6.16 15.34
N GLY A 70 -0.78 5.28 15.85
CA GLY A 70 0.21 5.59 16.88
C GLY A 70 1.54 6.11 16.33
N GLY A 71 1.62 6.35 15.01
CA GLY A 71 2.82 6.83 14.34
C GLY A 71 3.16 8.29 14.68
N ARG A 72 4.33 8.73 14.19
CA ARG A 72 4.75 10.13 14.32
C ARG A 72 3.97 10.99 13.32
N THR A 73 3.32 12.04 13.79
CA THR A 73 2.74 13.06 12.90
C THR A 73 3.85 13.81 12.20
N VAL A 74 3.73 13.94 10.88
CA VAL A 74 4.64 14.74 10.05
C VAL A 74 3.83 15.89 9.47
N THR A 75 4.37 17.11 9.52
CA THR A 75 3.78 18.35 9.00
C THR A 75 4.50 18.84 7.78
#